data_AF-A0A7V5U2W6-F1
#
_entry.id   AF-A0A7V5U2W6-F1
#
_cell.length_a   1.000
_cell.length_b   1.000
_cell.length_c   1.000
_cell.angle_alpha   90.00
_cell.angle_beta   90.00
_cell.angle_gamma   90.00
#
_symmetry.space_group_name_H-M   'P 1'
#
loop_
_entity.id
_entity.type
_entity.pdbx_description
1 polymer ?
#
loop_
_entity_poly.entity_id
_entity_poly.type
_entity_poly.pdbx_seq_one_letter_code
_entity_poly.pdbx_strand_id
1 'polypeptide(L)'
;MALIKILGTAGARYVVAKQLRASAGTYLEHDGTRLVLDPGPGTLVHMAKARPRLDVEKLSGVILTHAHLDHSNDVNILIDGLTEGGLKK
;
A
#
# COMPACT_ATOMS: atom_id res chain seq x y z
N MET A 1 -15.92 10.17 -9.16
CA MET A 1 -14.80 9.72 -10.01
C MET A 1 -13.99 8.69 -9.24
N ALA A 2 -13.51 7.63 -9.89
CA ALA A 2 -12.63 6.63 -9.26
C ALA A 2 -11.17 6.90 -9.65
N LEU A 3 -10.24 6.72 -8.71
CA LEU A 3 -8.80 6.82 -8.92
C LEU A 3 -8.15 5.47 -8.64
N ILE A 4 -7.31 5.03 -9.56
CA ILE A 4 -6.43 3.86 -9.39
C ILE A 4 -5.00 4.35 -9.60
N LYS A 5 -4.15 4.17 -8.59
CA LYS A 5 -2.74 4.54 -8.66
C LYS A 5 -1.86 3.32 -8.37
N ILE A 6 -1.19 2.86 -9.41
CA ILE A 6 -0.27 1.73 -9.34
C ILE A 6 1.06 2.24 -8.78
N LEU A 7 1.40 1.85 -7.55
CA LEU A 7 2.66 2.29 -6.90
C LEU A 7 3.81 1.33 -7.17
N GLY A 8 3.48 0.06 -7.45
CA GLY A 8 4.41 -0.99 -7.80
C GLY A 8 3.77 -2.02 -8.71
N THR A 9 4.63 -2.77 -9.38
CA THR A 9 4.26 -3.79 -10.39
C THR A 9 5.24 -4.97 -10.37
N ALA A 10 6.12 -5.02 -9.37
CA ALA A 10 6.98 -6.17 -9.15
C ALA A 10 6.16 -7.35 -8.62
N GLY A 11 6.69 -8.54 -8.87
CA GLY A 11 6.24 -9.78 -8.26
C GLY A 11 7.37 -10.80 -8.32
N ALA A 12 7.24 -11.89 -7.59
CA ALA A 12 8.26 -12.91 -7.40
C ALA A 12 9.50 -12.43 -6.61
N ARG A 13 10.02 -13.35 -5.79
CA ARG A 13 11.08 -13.09 -4.81
C ARG A 13 12.31 -12.37 -5.36
N TYR A 14 12.73 -12.66 -6.60
CA TYR A 14 13.96 -12.10 -7.16
C TYR A 14 13.80 -10.63 -7.61
N VAL A 15 12.69 -10.31 -8.27
CA VAL A 15 12.40 -8.93 -8.71
C VAL A 15 12.24 -8.02 -7.48
N VAL A 16 11.54 -8.53 -6.46
CA VAL A 16 11.31 -7.83 -5.20
C VAL A 16 12.60 -7.69 -4.39
N ALA A 17 13.38 -8.76 -4.20
CA ALA A 17 14.62 -8.69 -3.43
C ALA A 17 15.67 -7.76 -4.06
N LYS A 18 15.69 -7.66 -5.39
CA LYS A 18 16.58 -6.75 -6.12
C LYS A 18 15.96 -5.38 -6.39
N GLN A 19 14.69 -5.19 -6.05
CA GLN A 19 13.90 -3.99 -6.37
C GLN A 19 14.04 -3.56 -7.85
N LEU A 20 14.05 -4.54 -8.78
CA LEU A 20 14.13 -4.25 -10.23
C LEU A 20 12.90 -3.48 -10.72
N ARG A 21 11.78 -3.65 -10.02
CA ARG A 21 10.58 -2.83 -10.09
C ARG A 21 10.12 -2.60 -8.65
N ALA A 22 9.39 -1.52 -8.41
CA ALA A 22 8.76 -1.31 -7.11
C ALA A 22 7.72 -2.41 -6.85
N SER A 23 7.74 -2.96 -5.63
CA SER A 23 6.76 -3.93 -5.12
C SER A 23 5.67 -3.30 -4.25
N ALA A 24 5.54 -1.97 -4.30
CA ALA A 24 4.47 -1.28 -3.60
C ALA A 24 3.09 -1.69 -4.14
N GLY A 25 2.08 -1.67 -3.27
CA GLY A 25 0.71 -2.04 -3.63
C GLY A 25 0.02 -1.07 -4.61
N THR A 26 -1.28 -1.26 -4.79
CA THR A 26 -2.11 -0.36 -5.60
C THR A 26 -3.02 0.46 -4.69
N TYR A 27 -3.01 1.78 -4.85
CA TYR A 27 -3.95 2.66 -4.17
C TYR A 27 -5.23 2.83 -4.98
N LEU A 28 -6.36 2.73 -4.30
CA LEU A 28 -7.70 2.84 -4.87
C LEU A 28 -8.47 3.92 -4.10
N GLU A 29 -9.14 4.83 -4.80
CA GLU A 29 -10.01 5.83 -4.18
C GLU A 29 -11.31 6.01 -4.95
N HIS A 30 -12.42 5.92 -4.24
CA HIS A 30 -13.76 6.16 -4.77
C HIS A 30 -14.69 6.63 -3.66
N ASP A 31 -15.42 7.72 -3.91
CA ASP A 31 -16.45 8.26 -2.99
C ASP A 31 -15.97 8.38 -1.52
N GLY A 32 -14.78 8.97 -1.34
CA GLY A 32 -14.14 9.14 -0.03
C GLY A 32 -13.53 7.87 0.58
N THR A 33 -13.81 6.68 0.03
CA THR A 33 -13.21 5.42 0.44
C THR A 33 -11.83 5.26 -0.18
N ARG A 34 -10.81 4.96 0.65
CA ARG A 34 -9.40 4.90 0.23
C ARG A 34 -8.79 3.59 0.68
N LEU A 35 -8.32 2.78 -0.26
CA LEU A 35 -7.84 1.44 0.01
C LEU A 35 -6.45 1.24 -0.58
N VAL A 36 -5.68 0.36 0.03
CA VAL A 36 -4.46 -0.19 -0.57
C VAL A 36 -4.63 -1.69 -0.78
N LEU A 37 -4.45 -2.13 -2.02
CA LEU A 37 -4.42 -3.54 -2.40
C LEU A 37 -2.98 -4.03 -2.40
N ASP A 38 -2.73 -5.14 -1.70
CA ASP A 38 -1.46 -5.87 -1.65
C ASP A 38 -0.25 -4.98 -1.37
N PRO A 39 -0.14 -4.41 -0.15
CA PRO A 39 0.99 -3.58 0.22
C PRO A 39 2.27 -4.42 0.39
N GLY A 40 2.96 -4.68 -0.72
CA GLY A 40 4.30 -5.25 -0.73
C GLY A 40 5.38 -4.26 -0.25
N PRO A 41 6.66 -4.66 -0.29
CA PRO A 41 7.75 -3.90 0.31
C PRO A 41 7.83 -2.47 -0.25
N GLY A 42 7.85 -1.50 0.65
CA GLY A 42 8.03 -0.08 0.34
C GLY A 42 6.74 0.68 0.01
N THR A 43 5.57 0.05 0.14
CA THR A 43 4.28 0.71 -0.09
C THR A 43 4.13 2.02 0.67
N LEU A 44 4.45 2.07 1.96
CA LEU A 44 4.36 3.31 2.75
C LEU A 44 5.24 4.43 2.16
N VAL A 45 6.47 4.07 1.78
CA VAL A 45 7.43 5.02 1.21
C VAL A 45 6.94 5.53 -0.15
N HIS A 46 6.39 4.66 -0.99
CA HIS A 46 5.84 5.04 -2.29
C HIS A 46 4.57 5.90 -2.16
N MET A 47 3.71 5.63 -1.18
CA MET A 47 2.57 6.51 -0.84
C MET A 47 3.04 7.91 -0.44
N ALA A 48 4.04 8.01 0.45
CA ALA A 48 4.59 9.28 0.91
C ALA A 48 5.27 10.09 -0.23
N LYS A 49 5.91 9.39 -1.18
CA LYS A 49 6.59 10.00 -2.34
C LYS A 49 5.66 10.30 -3.51
N ALA A 50 4.44 9.77 -3.53
CA ALA A 50 3.49 10.02 -4.60
C ALA A 50 3.20 11.52 -4.78
N ARG A 51 2.77 11.89 -6.00
CA ARG A 51 2.30 13.24 -6.35
C ARG A 51 0.88 13.15 -6.93
N PRO A 52 -0.15 13.71 -6.27
CA PRO A 52 -0.15 14.19 -4.88
C PRO A 52 0.22 13.06 -3.89
N ARG A 53 0.65 13.44 -2.68
CA ARG A 53 0.98 12.51 -1.59
C ARG A 53 -0.27 11.71 -1.21
N LEU A 54 -0.09 10.41 -1.02
CA LEU A 54 -1.12 9.54 -0.48
C LEU A 54 -0.89 9.39 1.03
N ASP A 55 -1.90 9.72 1.81
CA ASP A 55 -1.79 9.78 3.26
C ASP A 55 -2.31 8.49 3.89
N VAL A 56 -1.46 7.81 4.66
CA VAL A 56 -1.77 6.52 5.28
C VAL A 56 -2.85 6.65 6.34
N GLU A 57 -2.87 7.76 7.08
CA GLU A 57 -3.87 8.06 8.13
C GLU A 57 -5.27 8.24 7.54
N LYS A 58 -5.37 8.53 6.23
CA LYS A 58 -6.64 8.70 5.51
C LYS A 58 -7.12 7.42 4.83
N LEU A 59 -6.41 6.30 4.96
CA LEU A 59 -6.91 5.03 4.45
C LEU A 59 -8.15 4.60 5.23
N SER A 60 -9.10 4.02 4.50
CA SER A 60 -10.26 3.31 5.04
C SER A 60 -9.94 1.84 5.33
N GLY A 61 -8.89 1.30 4.71
CA GLY A 61 -8.48 -0.09 4.94
C GLY A 61 -7.42 -0.61 3.97
N VAL A 62 -7.05 -1.87 4.18
CA VAL A 62 -6.10 -2.62 3.37
C VAL A 62 -6.79 -3.90 2.87
N ILE A 63 -6.60 -4.23 1.60
CA ILE A 63 -7.00 -5.50 1.02
C ILE A 63 -5.74 -6.31 0.78
N LEU A 64 -5.68 -7.52 1.33
CA LEU A 64 -4.59 -8.47 1.10
C LEU A 64 -5.14 -9.71 0.38
N THR A 65 -4.64 -10.00 -0.81
CA THR A 65 -5.05 -11.17 -1.60
C THR A 65 -4.51 -12.47 -0.99
N HIS A 66 -3.24 -12.47 -0.56
CA HIS A 66 -2.56 -13.60 0.08
C HIS A 66 -1.27 -13.17 0.78
N ALA A 67 -0.70 -14.04 1.62
CA ALA A 67 0.40 -13.71 2.53
C ALA A 67 1.81 -13.99 1.96
N HIS A 68 2.04 -13.76 0.66
CA HIS A 68 3.41 -13.73 0.14
C HIS A 68 4.07 -12.37 0.37
N LEU A 69 5.38 -12.36 0.63
CA LEU A 69 6.13 -11.16 1.02
C LEU A 69 6.00 -10.02 0.01
N ASP A 70 5.94 -10.31 -1.28
CA ASP A 70 5.76 -9.32 -2.34
C ASP A 70 4.37 -8.65 -2.34
N HIS A 71 3.43 -9.14 -1.54
CA HIS A 71 2.09 -8.59 -1.35
C HIS A 71 1.81 -8.13 0.09
N SER A 72 2.48 -8.70 1.09
CA SER A 72 2.07 -8.58 2.50
C SER A 72 3.04 -7.80 3.40
N ASN A 73 4.20 -7.37 2.90
CA ASN A 73 5.28 -6.83 3.74
C ASN A 73 4.89 -5.58 4.53
N ASP A 74 4.21 -4.62 3.87
CA ASP A 74 3.87 -3.33 4.46
C ASP A 74 2.45 -3.33 5.09
N VAL A 75 1.77 -4.47 5.16
CA VAL A 75 0.42 -4.58 5.77
C VAL A 75 0.42 -4.01 7.19
N ASN A 76 1.36 -4.46 8.03
CA ASN A 76 1.39 -4.09 9.44
C ASN A 76 1.61 -2.59 9.64
N ILE A 77 2.55 -1.99 8.89
CA ILE A 77 2.86 -0.56 9.03
C ILE A 77 1.73 0.32 8.47
N LEU A 78 1.00 -0.15 7.44
CA LEU A 78 -0.19 0.54 6.97
C LEU A 78 -1.33 0.48 8.00
N ILE A 79 -1.55 -0.68 8.63
CA ILE A 79 -2.57 -0.83 9.70
C ILE A 79 -2.23 0.05 10.90
N ASP A 80 -0.97 0.05 11.34
CA ASP A 80 -0.52 0.92 12.42
C ASP A 80 -0.77 2.40 12.09
N GLY A 81 -0.38 2.84 10.88
CA GLY A 81 -0.60 4.22 10.44
C GLY A 81 -2.07 4.60 10.26
N LEU A 82 -2.90 3.73 9.67
CA LEU A 82 -4.32 4.04 9.44
C LEU A 82 -5.14 4.06 10.73
N THR A 83 -4.70 3.32 11.75
CA THR A 83 -5.32 3.28 13.09
C THR A 83 -4.69 4.27 14.07
N GLU A 84 -3.70 5.07 13.65
CA GLU A 84 -2.94 5.97 14.53
C GLU A 84 -2.40 5.23 15.78
N GLY A 85 -1.81 4.05 15.57
CA GLY A 85 -1.35 3.17 16.65
C GLY A 85 -2.49 2.58 17.49
N GLY A 86 -3.68 2.43 16.91
CA GLY A 86 -4.89 1.93 17.58
C GLY A 86 -5.76 2.98 18.27
N LEU A 87 -5.41 4.27 18.19
CA LEU A 87 -6.23 5.37 18.71
C LEU A 87 -7.50 5.59 17.88
N LYS A 88 -7.41 5.30 16.58
CA LYS A 88 -8.50 5.35 15.61
C LYS A 88 -8.99 3.93 15.32
N LYS A 89 -10.28 3.70 15.52
CA LYS A 89 -10.95 2.40 15.36
C LYS A 89 -11.57 2.24 13.98
#